data_AF-A0A9D4EPN9-F1
#
_entry.id   AF-A0A9D4EPN9-F1
#
_cell.length_a   1.000
_cell.length_b   1.000
_cell.length_c   1.000
_cell.angle_alpha   90.00
_cell.angle_beta   90.00
_cell.angle_gamma   90.00
#
_symmetry.space_group_name_H-M   'P 1'
#
loop_
_entity.id
_entity.type
_entity.pdbx_description
1 polymer ?
#
loop_
_entity_poly.entity_id
_entity_poly.type
_entity_poly.pdbx_seq_one_letter_code
_entity_poly.pdbx_strand_id
1 'polypeptide(L)'
;MKYTCNHIIEVRHTCLPTAAYIYLNSSSSIDVVVVVVVVVVVVVVVVVVVVVVVVVVVVVVVVVVVVVVVVVVVVVVVAVVVVVVVVVVVVVVVVVVVVVVVVVVVVVVVVVEEVVVVVVVVVVVVVLVVVVVVVVVVVVVVVVVVVVVVVEVVVVVVVVVVVVVVVVVVVVVVVVVLVVVVVVRVVAVAGAVEVVVVAVVVVVVVVVVVVVVVVVVVLVVVVVVVVVVIEVNMMMTIMIMIMMMMMMMMMMMMMMMMMMMMMMMMMMMMMMMSSLLSFS
;
A
#
# COMPACT_ATOMS: atom_id res chain seq x y z
N MET A 1 -49.90 85.84 -46.79
CA MET A 1 -50.22 86.53 -45.52
C MET A 1 -48.93 86.63 -44.73
N LYS A 2 -48.54 87.86 -44.37
CA LYS A 2 -47.37 88.19 -43.54
C LYS A 2 -47.70 87.88 -42.07
N TYR A 3 -46.79 87.22 -41.37
CA TYR A 3 -46.54 87.49 -39.96
C TYR A 3 -45.05 87.74 -39.79
N THR A 4 -44.75 88.94 -39.29
CA THR A 4 -43.43 89.46 -38.97
C THR A 4 -42.92 88.91 -37.63
N CYS A 5 -41.60 88.89 -37.54
CA CYS A 5 -40.74 88.51 -36.42
C CYS A 5 -41.16 89.07 -35.04
N ASN A 6 -40.77 88.40 -33.95
CA ASN A 6 -39.52 88.68 -33.19
C ASN A 6 -39.70 88.52 -31.66
N HIS A 7 -38.99 87.55 -31.08
CA HIS A 7 -38.31 87.60 -29.78
C HIS A 7 -37.56 86.26 -29.64
N ILE A 8 -36.27 86.18 -29.98
CA ILE A 8 -35.13 86.54 -29.12
C ILE A 8 -35.31 85.99 -27.69
N ILE A 9 -35.22 84.67 -27.57
CA ILE A 9 -34.40 83.99 -26.56
C ILE A 9 -33.78 82.78 -27.28
N GLU A 10 -32.62 83.00 -27.88
CA GLU A 10 -31.78 81.95 -28.44
C GLU A 10 -31.13 81.20 -27.26
N VAL A 11 -31.91 80.33 -26.60
CA VAL A 11 -31.30 79.19 -25.88
C VAL A 11 -30.78 78.29 -26.99
N ARG A 12 -29.54 78.52 -27.40
CA ARG A 12 -28.77 77.52 -28.13
C ARG A 12 -28.73 76.29 -27.23
N HIS A 13 -29.64 75.36 -27.46
CA HIS A 13 -29.40 73.96 -27.21
C HIS A 13 -28.08 73.65 -27.91
N THR A 14 -27.03 73.58 -27.10
CA THR A 14 -25.73 73.04 -27.47
C THR A 14 -25.93 71.56 -27.74
N CYS A 15 -26.45 71.25 -28.93
CA CYS A 15 -26.25 69.97 -29.58
C CYS A 15 -24.79 69.95 -30.08
N LEU A 16 -23.85 70.01 -29.14
CA LEU A 16 -22.47 69.57 -29.32
C LEU A 16 -22.38 68.16 -28.74
N PRO A 17 -21.59 67.29 -29.38
CA PRO A 17 -21.94 65.90 -29.58
C PRO A 17 -21.83 65.12 -28.28
N THR A 18 -22.96 64.63 -27.77
CA THR A 18 -23.00 63.55 -26.79
C THR A 18 -22.24 62.30 -27.29
N ALA A 19 -21.98 62.21 -28.60
CA ALA A 19 -21.10 61.20 -29.17
C ALA A 19 -19.62 61.36 -28.75
N ALA A 20 -19.10 62.57 -28.52
CA ALA A 20 -17.68 62.75 -28.14
C ALA A 20 -17.41 62.42 -26.65
N TYR A 21 -18.40 62.60 -25.77
CA TYR A 21 -18.29 62.19 -24.37
C TYR A 21 -18.37 60.66 -24.18
N ILE A 22 -19.06 59.96 -25.08
CA ILE A 22 -19.10 58.50 -25.08
C ILE A 22 -17.75 57.93 -25.56
N TYR A 23 -17.07 58.57 -26.51
CA TYR A 23 -15.75 58.13 -26.98
C TYR A 23 -14.63 58.41 -25.96
N LEU A 24 -14.64 59.53 -25.24
CA LEU A 24 -13.63 59.82 -24.22
C LEU A 24 -13.79 58.95 -22.95
N ASN A 25 -15.02 58.56 -22.61
CA ASN A 25 -15.28 57.59 -21.54
C ASN A 25 -15.11 56.12 -21.99
N SER A 26 -14.96 55.89 -23.31
CA SER A 26 -14.57 54.58 -23.85
C SER A 26 -13.04 54.39 -23.80
N SER A 27 -12.26 55.45 -23.91
CA SER A 27 -10.80 55.37 -23.70
C SER A 27 -10.43 55.02 -22.25
N SER A 28 -11.14 55.57 -21.25
CA SER A 28 -10.93 55.21 -19.84
C SER A 28 -11.43 53.81 -19.50
N SER A 29 -12.49 53.33 -20.15
CA SER A 29 -12.99 51.96 -19.92
C SER A 29 -12.07 50.90 -20.53
N ILE A 30 -11.43 51.17 -21.68
CA ILE A 30 -10.43 50.28 -22.27
C ILE A 30 -9.21 50.15 -21.35
N ASP A 31 -8.72 51.23 -20.77
CA ASP A 31 -7.60 51.17 -19.81
C ASP A 31 -7.96 50.34 -18.56
N VAL A 32 -9.17 50.52 -18.00
CA VAL A 32 -9.61 49.73 -16.84
C VAL A 32 -9.76 48.25 -17.21
N VAL A 33 -10.32 47.93 -18.39
CA VAL A 33 -10.45 46.53 -18.84
C VAL A 33 -9.08 45.90 -19.05
N VAL A 34 -8.12 46.59 -19.68
CA VAL A 34 -6.75 46.08 -19.88
C VAL A 34 -6.07 45.85 -18.54
N VAL A 35 -6.14 46.80 -17.60
CA VAL A 35 -5.58 46.62 -16.25
C VAL A 35 -6.21 45.43 -15.53
N VAL A 36 -7.53 45.27 -15.59
CA VAL A 36 -8.22 44.12 -14.99
C VAL A 36 -7.76 42.81 -15.64
N VAL A 37 -7.68 42.73 -16.97
CA VAL A 37 -7.19 41.54 -17.69
C VAL A 37 -5.76 41.22 -17.27
N VAL A 38 -4.87 42.20 -17.23
CA VAL A 38 -3.47 42.01 -16.82
C VAL A 38 -3.39 41.52 -15.38
N VAL A 39 -4.11 42.14 -14.45
CA VAL A 39 -4.15 41.70 -13.05
C VAL A 39 -4.65 40.27 -12.95
N VAL A 40 -5.73 39.93 -13.65
CA VAL A 40 -6.28 38.58 -13.67
C VAL A 40 -5.30 37.57 -14.23
N VAL A 41 -4.63 37.88 -15.35
CA VAL A 41 -3.59 37.02 -15.94
C VAL A 41 -2.45 36.83 -14.95
N VAL A 42 -1.97 37.90 -14.31
CA VAL A 42 -0.91 37.80 -13.28
C VAL A 42 -1.35 36.91 -12.13
N VAL A 43 -2.56 37.08 -11.61
CA VAL A 43 -3.11 36.23 -10.53
C VAL A 43 -3.18 34.77 -10.98
N VAL A 44 -3.68 34.50 -12.19
CA VAL A 44 -3.73 33.12 -12.73
C VAL A 44 -2.33 32.53 -12.82
N VAL A 45 -1.36 33.28 -13.36
CA VAL A 45 0.02 32.82 -13.47
C VAL A 45 0.60 32.53 -12.09
N VAL A 46 0.41 33.41 -11.11
CA VAL A 46 0.88 33.19 -9.73
C VAL A 46 0.24 31.94 -9.13
N VAL A 47 -1.08 31.75 -9.28
CA VAL A 47 -1.78 30.56 -8.78
C VAL A 47 -1.24 29.29 -9.45
N VAL A 48 -1.05 29.30 -10.77
CA VAL A 48 -0.48 28.15 -11.50
C VAL A 48 0.92 27.84 -11.00
N VAL A 49 1.79 28.86 -10.84
CA VAL A 49 3.15 28.68 -10.32
C VAL A 49 3.12 28.11 -8.91
N VAL A 50 2.30 28.64 -8.02
CA VAL A 50 2.16 28.14 -6.64
C VAL A 50 1.73 26.69 -6.65
N VAL A 51 0.75 26.32 -7.48
CA VAL A 51 0.28 24.93 -7.53
C VAL A 51 1.34 24.00 -8.10
N VAL A 52 2.05 24.40 -9.15
CA VAL A 52 3.17 23.61 -9.68
C VAL A 52 4.22 23.39 -8.59
N VAL A 53 4.59 24.44 -7.84
CA VAL A 53 5.53 24.31 -6.72
C VAL A 53 5.01 23.34 -5.66
N VAL A 54 3.74 23.45 -5.26
CA VAL A 54 3.12 22.53 -4.28
C VAL A 54 3.14 21.09 -4.80
N VAL A 55 2.77 20.85 -6.05
CA VAL A 55 2.80 19.51 -6.66
C VAL A 55 4.22 18.96 -6.66
N VAL A 56 5.21 19.76 -7.06
CA VAL A 56 6.62 19.33 -7.04
C VAL A 56 7.07 18.98 -5.62
N VAL A 57 6.74 19.79 -4.62
CA VAL A 57 7.07 19.51 -3.21
C VAL A 57 6.41 18.20 -2.75
N VAL A 58 5.12 18.00 -3.04
CA VAL A 58 4.41 16.76 -2.69
C VAL A 58 5.08 15.55 -3.35
N VAL A 59 5.39 15.64 -4.64
CA VAL A 59 6.09 14.56 -5.37
C VAL A 59 7.45 14.27 -4.75
N VAL A 60 8.24 15.29 -4.42
CA VAL A 60 9.55 15.12 -3.77
C VAL A 60 9.41 14.45 -2.41
N VAL A 61 8.48 14.90 -1.57
CA VAL A 61 8.22 14.29 -0.25
C VAL A 61 7.85 12.82 -0.41
N VAL A 62 7.01 12.49 -1.40
CA VAL A 62 6.57 11.12 -1.65
C VAL A 62 7.74 10.26 -2.13
N VAL A 63 8.55 10.77 -3.06
CA VAL A 63 9.77 10.07 -3.50
C VAL A 63 10.69 9.80 -2.31
N VAL A 64 10.90 10.79 -1.43
CA VAL A 64 11.70 10.61 -0.20
C VAL A 64 11.09 9.54 0.70
N VAL A 65 9.79 9.56 0.95
CA VAL A 65 9.10 8.54 1.75
C VAL A 65 9.27 7.15 1.12
N VAL A 66 9.06 7.01 -0.19
CA VAL A 66 9.25 5.73 -0.90
C VAL A 66 10.70 5.26 -0.77
N VAL A 67 11.68 6.13 -0.98
CA VAL A 67 13.11 5.79 -0.83
C VAL A 67 13.41 5.34 0.60
N VAL A 68 12.92 6.06 1.61
CA VAL A 68 13.11 5.67 3.03
C VAL A 68 12.49 4.31 3.30
N VAL A 69 11.26 4.05 2.85
CA VAL A 69 10.60 2.76 3.03
C VAL A 69 11.39 1.65 2.34
N VAL A 70 11.84 1.85 1.10
CA VAL A 70 12.68 0.88 0.38
C VAL A 70 13.98 0.60 1.13
N VAL A 71 14.66 1.63 1.64
CA VAL A 71 15.89 1.47 2.44
C VAL A 71 15.60 0.66 3.70
N VAL A 72 14.52 0.97 4.43
CA VAL A 72 14.12 0.21 5.63
C VAL A 72 13.86 -1.25 5.28
N VAL A 73 13.11 -1.54 4.21
CA VAL A 73 12.87 -2.92 3.75
C VAL A 73 14.17 -3.63 3.44
N VAL A 74 15.07 -3.00 2.69
CA VAL A 74 16.37 -3.59 2.34
C VAL A 74 17.17 -3.88 3.61
N VAL A 75 17.22 -2.97 4.58
CA VAL A 75 17.90 -3.17 5.86
C VAL A 75 17.29 -4.35 6.64
N VAL A 76 15.97 -4.43 6.72
CA VAL A 76 15.27 -5.53 7.38
C VAL A 76 15.55 -6.86 6.68
N VAL A 77 15.47 -6.91 5.35
CA VAL A 77 15.77 -8.12 4.57
C VAL A 77 17.22 -8.55 4.78
N VAL A 78 18.18 -7.63 4.71
CA VAL A 78 19.59 -7.92 4.96
C VAL A 78 19.79 -8.44 6.40
N ALA A 79 19.16 -7.80 7.39
CA ALA A 79 19.24 -8.26 8.77
C ALA A 79 18.69 -9.68 8.93
N VAL A 80 17.54 -10.01 8.31
CA VAL A 80 17.00 -11.36 8.39
C VAL A 80 17.88 -12.37 7.65
N VAL A 81 18.42 -12.02 6.48
CA VAL A 81 19.39 -12.87 5.76
C VAL A 81 20.62 -13.15 6.63
N VAL A 82 21.16 -12.13 7.30
CA VAL A 82 22.28 -12.31 8.24
C VAL A 82 21.90 -13.24 9.38
N VAL A 83 20.73 -13.07 10.00
CA VAL A 83 20.24 -13.96 11.07
C VAL A 83 20.11 -15.40 10.56
N VAL A 84 19.53 -15.61 9.38
CA VAL A 84 19.41 -16.94 8.77
C VAL A 84 20.78 -17.56 8.52
N VAL A 85 21.73 -16.80 7.96
CA VAL A 85 23.11 -17.28 7.73
C VAL A 85 23.77 -17.66 9.05
N VAL A 86 23.65 -16.85 10.09
CA VAL A 86 24.21 -17.15 11.42
C VAL A 86 23.59 -18.43 11.98
N VAL A 87 22.26 -18.59 11.91
CA VAL A 87 21.57 -19.80 12.37
C VAL A 87 22.05 -21.03 11.60
N VAL A 88 22.17 -20.95 10.29
CA VAL A 88 22.67 -22.04 9.44
C VAL A 88 24.11 -22.40 9.84
N VAL A 89 24.99 -21.41 10.00
CA VAL A 89 26.38 -21.65 10.43
C VAL A 89 26.43 -22.31 11.79
N VAL A 90 25.67 -21.83 12.77
CA VAL A 90 25.59 -22.42 14.11
C VAL A 90 25.13 -23.87 14.03
N VAL A 91 24.10 -24.16 13.24
CA VAL A 91 23.61 -25.53 13.07
C VAL A 91 24.66 -26.41 12.43
N VAL A 92 25.34 -25.96 11.38
CA VAL A 92 26.43 -26.71 10.73
C VAL A 92 27.53 -27.02 11.74
N VAL A 93 27.95 -26.03 12.54
CA VAL A 93 28.96 -26.23 13.59
C VAL A 93 28.49 -27.26 14.62
N VAL A 94 27.24 -27.16 15.10
CA VAL A 94 26.67 -28.13 16.05
C VAL A 94 26.65 -29.53 15.44
N VAL A 95 26.21 -29.69 14.19
CA VAL A 95 26.21 -30.96 13.48
C VAL A 95 27.61 -31.54 13.38
N VAL A 96 28.61 -30.74 12.99
CA VAL A 96 30.02 -31.17 12.90
C VAL A 96 30.53 -31.63 14.27
N VAL A 97 30.27 -30.86 15.33
CA VAL A 97 30.67 -31.25 16.70
C VAL A 97 30.03 -32.56 17.12
N VAL A 98 28.72 -32.74 16.87
CA VAL A 98 28.02 -33.99 17.19
C VAL A 98 28.61 -35.16 16.40
N VAL A 99 28.87 -34.99 15.10
CA VAL A 99 29.50 -36.03 14.27
C VAL A 99 30.89 -36.41 14.83
N VAL A 100 31.72 -35.43 15.19
CA VAL A 100 33.04 -35.69 15.79
C VAL A 100 32.90 -36.47 17.10
N VAL A 101 31.99 -36.07 17.98
CA VAL A 101 31.73 -36.78 19.25
C VAL A 101 31.28 -38.22 18.99
N VAL A 102 30.38 -38.44 18.03
CA VAL A 102 29.94 -39.79 17.64
C VAL A 102 31.11 -40.62 17.15
N VAL A 103 31.94 -40.08 16.25
CA VAL A 103 33.11 -40.80 15.73
C VAL A 103 34.06 -41.18 16.87
N VAL A 104 34.32 -40.27 17.81
CA VAL A 104 35.15 -40.56 18.99
C VAL A 104 34.51 -41.67 19.85
N VAL A 105 33.22 -41.58 20.15
CA VAL A 105 32.50 -42.62 20.92
C VAL A 105 32.55 -43.96 20.20
N VAL A 106 32.32 -43.99 18.89
CA VAL A 106 32.39 -45.22 18.09
C VAL A 106 33.78 -45.82 18.14
N VAL A 107 34.83 -45.01 17.94
CA VAL A 107 36.22 -45.50 18.04
C VAL A 107 36.50 -46.08 19.42
N VAL A 108 36.04 -45.43 20.50
CA VAL A 108 36.22 -45.94 21.86
C VAL A 108 35.44 -47.24 22.08
N VAL A 109 34.18 -47.34 21.64
CA VAL A 109 33.33 -48.51 21.90
C VAL A 109 33.70 -49.69 20.99
N VAL A 110 34.14 -49.47 19.75
CA VAL A 110 34.67 -50.54 18.87
C VAL A 110 35.89 -51.21 19.50
N VAL A 111 36.67 -50.48 20.28
CA VAL A 111 37.80 -51.03 21.04
C VAL A 111 37.33 -51.84 22.25
N VAL A 112 36.07 -51.66 22.70
CA VAL A 112 35.58 -52.17 24.00
C VAL A 112 34.54 -53.31 23.88
N GLU A 113 33.66 -53.38 22.86
CA GLU A 113 32.74 -54.52 22.61
C GLU A 113 31.88 -54.31 21.33
N GLU A 114 31.68 -55.33 20.48
CA GLU A 114 31.21 -55.16 19.08
C GLU A 114 29.71 -54.84 18.88
N VAL A 115 28.81 -55.16 19.82
CA VAL A 115 27.34 -55.14 19.54
C VAL A 115 26.64 -53.86 20.02
N VAL A 116 27.13 -53.23 21.09
CA VAL A 116 26.55 -51.98 21.63
C VAL A 116 26.81 -50.78 20.70
N VAL A 117 27.88 -50.84 19.90
CA VAL A 117 28.28 -49.78 18.96
C VAL A 117 27.17 -49.49 17.96
N VAL A 118 26.61 -50.52 17.31
CA VAL A 118 25.68 -50.35 16.19
C VAL A 118 24.42 -49.60 16.62
N VAL A 119 23.88 -49.94 17.79
CA VAL A 119 22.67 -49.29 18.32
C VAL A 119 22.93 -47.81 18.64
N VAL A 120 24.08 -47.49 19.27
CA VAL A 120 24.45 -46.11 19.60
C VAL A 120 24.64 -45.29 18.31
N VAL A 121 25.32 -45.82 17.29
CA VAL A 121 25.49 -45.11 16.01
C VAL A 121 24.15 -44.82 15.36
N VAL A 122 23.26 -45.81 15.28
CA VAL A 122 21.93 -45.64 14.67
C VAL A 122 21.14 -44.57 15.40
N VAL A 123 21.11 -44.58 16.74
CA VAL A 123 20.40 -43.57 17.54
C VAL A 123 20.96 -42.18 17.27
N VAL A 124 22.29 -41.99 17.26
CA VAL A 124 22.83 -40.64 17.03
C VAL A 124 22.63 -40.16 15.60
N VAL A 125 22.72 -41.04 14.60
CA VAL A 125 22.40 -40.69 13.22
C VAL A 125 20.94 -40.25 13.10
N VAL A 126 20.00 -40.96 13.71
CA VAL A 126 18.58 -40.57 13.73
C VAL A 126 18.39 -39.21 14.39
N VAL A 127 19.01 -38.97 15.55
CA VAL A 127 18.93 -37.67 16.24
C VAL A 127 19.49 -36.55 15.37
N LEU A 128 20.63 -36.77 14.71
CA LEU A 128 21.22 -35.79 13.78
C LEU A 128 20.28 -35.48 12.61
N VAL A 129 19.68 -36.50 11.99
CA VAL A 129 18.72 -36.31 10.90
C VAL A 129 17.52 -35.50 11.38
N VAL A 130 16.97 -35.80 12.56
CA VAL A 130 15.85 -35.03 13.13
C VAL A 130 16.24 -33.57 13.36
N VAL A 131 17.42 -33.30 13.92
CA VAL A 131 17.92 -31.93 14.14
C VAL A 131 18.05 -31.17 12.82
N VAL A 132 18.63 -31.80 11.80
CA VAL A 132 18.76 -31.19 10.46
C VAL A 132 17.40 -30.88 9.87
N VAL A 133 16.43 -31.80 9.96
CA VAL A 133 15.06 -31.59 9.47
C VAL A 133 14.39 -30.42 10.19
N VAL A 134 14.48 -30.36 11.52
CA VAL A 134 13.92 -29.25 12.31
C VAL A 134 14.52 -27.91 11.88
N VAL A 135 15.84 -27.84 11.68
CA VAL A 135 16.50 -26.62 11.23
C VAL A 135 16.04 -26.21 9.84
N VAL A 136 15.96 -27.15 8.90
CA VAL A 136 15.49 -26.86 7.54
C VAL A 136 14.06 -26.31 7.58
N VAL A 137 13.17 -26.90 8.39
CA VAL A 137 11.81 -26.40 8.57
C VAL A 137 11.82 -24.97 9.15
N VAL A 138 12.62 -24.70 10.18
CA VAL A 138 12.73 -23.35 10.76
C VAL A 138 13.23 -22.34 9.73
N VAL A 139 14.26 -22.68 8.95
CA VAL A 139 14.77 -21.80 7.89
C VAL A 139 13.70 -21.51 6.84
N VAL A 140 12.96 -22.54 6.39
CA VAL A 140 11.85 -22.37 5.44
C VAL A 140 10.77 -21.45 6.01
N VAL A 141 10.37 -21.63 7.27
CA VAL A 141 9.37 -20.76 7.93
C VAL A 141 9.86 -19.32 7.98
N VAL A 142 11.12 -19.07 8.37
CA VAL A 142 11.69 -17.72 8.40
C VAL A 142 11.70 -17.09 7.00
N VAL A 143 12.10 -17.83 5.96
CA VAL A 143 12.09 -17.34 4.57
C VAL A 143 10.67 -16.98 4.14
N VAL A 144 9.67 -17.81 4.43
CA VAL A 144 8.26 -17.52 4.11
C VAL A 144 7.79 -16.24 4.81
N VAL A 145 8.10 -16.07 6.10
CA VAL A 145 7.75 -14.86 6.85
C VAL A 145 8.39 -13.61 6.23
N VAL A 146 9.66 -13.68 5.82
CA VAL A 146 10.34 -12.56 5.14
C VAL A 146 9.64 -12.21 3.83
N VAL A 147 9.31 -13.22 3.00
CA VAL A 147 8.61 -12.98 1.73
C VAL A 147 7.26 -12.29 1.98
N VAL A 148 6.50 -12.73 2.99
CA VAL A 148 5.22 -12.10 3.36
C VAL A 148 5.42 -10.64 3.75
N VAL A 149 6.37 -10.35 4.65
CA VAL A 149 6.66 -8.97 5.07
C VAL A 149 7.08 -8.10 3.89
N VAL A 150 7.90 -8.61 2.97
CA VAL A 150 8.30 -7.88 1.76
C VAL A 150 7.09 -7.58 0.88
N VAL A 151 6.20 -8.56 0.66
CA VAL A 151 4.97 -8.37 -0.12
C VAL A 151 4.07 -7.31 0.52
N GLU A 152 3.86 -7.36 1.84
CA GLU A 152 3.07 -6.36 2.56
C GLU A 152 3.64 -4.96 2.39
N VAL A 153 4.97 -4.79 2.52
CA VAL A 153 5.56 -3.45 2.35
C VAL A 153 5.45 -2.97 0.90
N VAL A 154 5.65 -3.84 -0.09
CA VAL A 154 5.44 -3.48 -1.50
C VAL A 154 4.00 -3.00 -1.73
N VAL A 155 3.02 -3.70 -1.17
CA VAL A 155 1.61 -3.28 -1.24
C VAL A 155 1.40 -1.91 -0.62
N VAL A 156 1.93 -1.66 0.59
CA VAL A 156 1.82 -0.35 1.24
C VAL A 156 2.44 0.74 0.37
N VAL A 157 3.61 0.51 -0.22
CA VAL A 157 4.26 1.47 -1.14
C VAL A 157 3.38 1.75 -2.36
N VAL A 158 2.81 0.72 -2.99
CA VAL A 158 1.90 0.88 -4.13
C VAL A 158 0.68 1.71 -3.74
N VAL A 159 0.06 1.43 -2.60
CA VAL A 159 -1.09 2.20 -2.10
C VAL A 159 -0.72 3.67 -1.87
N VAL A 160 0.43 3.95 -1.25
CA VAL A 160 0.90 5.33 -1.03
C VAL A 160 1.11 6.06 -2.36
N VAL A 161 1.78 5.42 -3.33
CA VAL A 161 1.99 6.01 -4.67
C VAL A 161 0.65 6.31 -5.35
N VAL A 162 -0.30 5.38 -5.29
CA VAL A 162 -1.64 5.53 -5.86
C VAL A 162 -2.39 6.71 -5.21
N VAL A 163 -2.35 6.84 -3.88
CA VAL A 163 -2.96 7.97 -3.16
C VAL A 163 -2.35 9.30 -3.60
N VAL A 164 -1.03 9.35 -3.78
CA VAL A 164 -0.33 10.56 -4.22
C VAL A 164 -0.74 10.96 -5.63
N VAL A 165 -0.82 9.99 -6.54
CA VAL A 165 -1.28 10.24 -7.91
C VAL A 165 -2.70 10.81 -7.90
N VAL A 166 -3.60 10.30 -7.06
CA VAL A 166 -4.95 10.89 -6.89
C VAL A 166 -4.87 12.33 -6.44
N VAL A 167 -4.10 12.61 -5.39
CA VAL A 167 -4.00 13.96 -4.83
C VAL A 167 -3.48 14.93 -5.90
N VAL A 168 -2.44 14.55 -6.65
CA VAL A 168 -1.90 15.37 -7.74
C VAL A 168 -2.96 15.62 -8.82
N VAL A 169 -3.70 14.59 -9.24
CA VAL A 169 -4.76 14.76 -10.25
C VAL A 169 -5.87 15.66 -9.76
N VAL A 170 -6.33 15.50 -8.51
CA VAL A 170 -7.35 16.36 -7.90
C VAL A 170 -6.88 17.81 -7.87
N VAL A 171 -5.63 18.07 -7.48
CA VAL A 171 -5.04 19.41 -7.45
C VAL A 171 -5.00 20.03 -8.85
N VAL A 172 -4.53 19.28 -9.85
CA VAL A 172 -4.49 19.76 -11.25
C VAL A 172 -5.89 20.13 -11.74
N VAL A 173 -6.88 19.28 -11.45
CA VAL A 173 -8.27 19.50 -11.82
C VAL A 173 -8.82 20.77 -11.19
N VAL A 174 -8.59 20.98 -9.90
CA VAL A 174 -9.02 22.20 -9.20
C VAL A 174 -8.41 23.44 -9.86
N VAL A 175 -7.14 23.41 -10.24
CA VAL A 175 -6.50 24.51 -10.97
C VAL A 175 -7.15 24.76 -12.31
N VAL A 176 -7.39 23.70 -13.09
CA VAL A 176 -8.03 23.86 -14.41
C VAL A 176 -9.42 24.46 -14.25
N VAL A 177 -10.22 24.00 -13.28
CA VAL A 177 -11.54 24.58 -12.99
C VAL A 177 -11.42 26.05 -12.59
N LEU A 178 -10.47 26.41 -11.72
CA LEU A 178 -10.24 27.81 -11.32
C LEU A 178 -9.85 28.69 -12.52
N VAL A 179 -8.93 28.23 -13.37
CA VAL A 179 -8.52 28.94 -14.58
C VAL A 179 -9.73 29.15 -15.50
N VAL A 180 -10.53 28.12 -15.72
CA VAL A 180 -11.74 28.20 -16.55
C VAL A 180 -12.73 29.21 -15.97
N VAL A 181 -13.01 29.18 -14.66
CA VAL A 181 -13.89 30.15 -14.00
C VAL A 181 -13.38 31.58 -14.18
N VAL A 182 -12.08 31.79 -14.05
CA VAL A 182 -11.46 33.09 -14.23
C VAL A 182 -11.59 33.56 -15.68
N VAL A 183 -11.33 32.70 -16.66
CA VAL A 183 -11.50 33.00 -18.10
C VAL A 183 -12.96 33.36 -18.41
N VAL A 184 -13.92 32.59 -17.90
CA VAL A 184 -15.37 32.89 -18.04
C VAL A 184 -15.67 34.30 -17.55
N ARG A 185 -15.18 34.65 -16.36
CA ARG A 185 -15.43 35.96 -15.75
C ARG A 185 -14.84 37.09 -16.59
N VAL A 186 -13.63 36.93 -17.10
CA VAL A 186 -12.98 37.93 -17.97
C VAL A 186 -13.76 38.11 -19.27
N VAL A 187 -14.20 37.02 -19.91
CA VAL A 187 -14.91 37.12 -21.19
C VAL A 187 -16.35 37.61 -21.02
N ALA A 188 -17.02 37.27 -19.91
CA ALA A 188 -18.32 37.83 -19.58
C ALA A 188 -18.27 39.36 -19.48
N VAL A 189 -17.17 39.92 -18.96
CA VAL A 189 -16.93 41.37 -18.94
C VAL A 189 -16.67 41.93 -20.35
N ALA A 190 -16.11 41.14 -21.26
CA ALA A 190 -15.80 41.54 -22.64
C ALA A 190 -16.99 41.42 -23.62
N GLY A 191 -18.17 40.95 -23.20
CA GLY A 191 -19.40 40.92 -24.00
C GLY A 191 -19.51 39.79 -25.05
N ALA A 192 -18.56 38.87 -25.11
CA ALA A 192 -18.57 37.73 -26.04
C ALA A 192 -19.15 36.45 -25.38
N VAL A 193 -20.44 36.50 -25.03
CA VAL A 193 -21.02 35.53 -24.09
C VAL A 193 -21.28 34.15 -24.70
N GLU A 194 -21.67 34.06 -25.98
CA GLU A 194 -22.18 32.78 -26.53
C GLU A 194 -21.07 31.75 -26.82
N VAL A 195 -19.97 32.17 -27.45
CA VAL A 195 -18.89 31.24 -27.85
C VAL A 195 -18.11 30.74 -26.64
N VAL A 196 -17.99 31.57 -25.59
CA VAL A 196 -17.22 31.22 -24.40
C VAL A 196 -17.98 30.30 -23.47
N VAL A 197 -19.30 30.43 -23.35
CA VAL A 197 -20.09 29.49 -22.56
C VAL A 197 -19.95 28.07 -23.09
N VAL A 198 -20.01 27.87 -24.42
CA VAL A 198 -19.85 26.54 -25.02
C VAL A 198 -18.44 25.97 -24.77
N ALA A 199 -17.39 26.74 -25.02
CA ALA A 199 -16.02 26.30 -24.80
C ALA A 199 -15.77 25.92 -23.33
N VAL A 200 -16.29 26.72 -22.40
CA VAL A 200 -16.16 26.50 -20.95
C VAL A 200 -16.89 25.24 -20.54
N VAL A 201 -18.12 25.03 -21.01
CA VAL A 201 -18.88 23.81 -20.70
C VAL A 201 -18.13 22.58 -21.21
N VAL A 202 -17.58 22.62 -22.42
CA VAL A 202 -16.78 21.51 -22.98
C VAL A 202 -15.55 21.23 -22.10
N VAL A 203 -14.80 22.26 -21.73
CA VAL A 203 -13.60 22.08 -20.88
C VAL A 203 -13.99 21.53 -19.50
N VAL A 204 -15.03 22.05 -18.85
CA VAL A 204 -15.50 21.56 -17.55
C VAL A 204 -15.94 20.10 -17.66
N VAL A 205 -16.71 19.73 -18.69
CA VAL A 205 -17.16 18.35 -18.91
C VAL A 205 -15.96 17.43 -19.12
N VAL A 206 -14.99 17.81 -19.96
CA VAL A 206 -13.78 17.00 -20.19
C VAL A 206 -13.00 16.81 -18.88
N VAL A 207 -12.82 17.87 -18.11
CA VAL A 207 -12.11 17.82 -16.83
C VAL A 207 -12.83 16.90 -15.84
N VAL A 208 -14.15 17.03 -15.70
CA VAL A 208 -14.95 16.16 -14.83
C VAL A 208 -14.84 14.69 -15.26
N VAL A 209 -14.91 14.40 -16.56
CA VAL A 209 -14.75 13.03 -17.08
C VAL A 209 -13.36 12.48 -16.73
N VAL A 210 -12.30 13.26 -16.95
CA VAL A 210 -10.93 12.84 -16.61
C VAL A 210 -10.78 12.56 -15.11
N VAL A 211 -11.34 13.41 -14.24
CA VAL A 211 -11.35 13.19 -12.78
C VAL A 211 -12.02 11.88 -12.44
N VAL A 212 -13.25 11.67 -12.94
CA VAL A 212 -14.04 10.48 -12.63
C VAL A 212 -13.29 9.24 -13.08
N VAL A 213 -12.72 9.23 -14.28
CA VAL A 213 -11.92 8.11 -14.78
C VAL A 213 -10.73 7.84 -13.86
N VAL A 214 -9.95 8.85 -13.49
CA VAL A 214 -8.80 8.65 -12.60
C VAL A 214 -9.23 8.12 -11.23
N VAL A 215 -10.27 8.70 -10.62
CA VAL A 215 -10.79 8.26 -9.32
C VAL A 215 -11.26 6.80 -9.38
N VAL A 216 -11.96 6.41 -10.45
CA VAL A 216 -12.41 5.03 -10.66
C VAL A 216 -11.22 4.08 -10.83
N VAL A 217 -10.24 4.43 -11.66
CA VAL A 217 -9.03 3.61 -11.86
C VAL A 217 -8.30 3.39 -10.54
N VAL A 218 -8.15 4.44 -9.75
CA VAL A 218 -7.48 4.37 -8.44
C VAL A 218 -8.29 3.51 -7.47
N LEU A 219 -9.60 3.71 -7.38
CA LEU A 219 -10.47 2.87 -6.55
C LEU A 219 -10.35 1.39 -6.94
N VAL A 220 -10.36 1.07 -8.23
CA VAL A 220 -10.18 -0.30 -8.72
C VAL A 220 -8.83 -0.85 -8.29
N VAL A 221 -7.74 -0.10 -8.47
CA VAL A 221 -6.39 -0.54 -8.06
C VAL A 221 -6.34 -0.77 -6.54
N VAL A 222 -6.86 0.14 -5.73
CA VAL A 222 -6.89 -0.01 -4.27
C VAL A 222 -7.72 -1.23 -3.86
N VAL A 223 -8.91 -1.42 -4.44
CA VAL A 223 -9.76 -2.58 -4.14
C VAL A 223 -9.05 -3.88 -4.53
N VAL A 224 -8.46 -3.96 -5.72
CA VAL A 224 -7.72 -5.15 -6.17
C VAL A 224 -6.57 -5.46 -5.21
N VAL A 225 -5.78 -4.45 -4.85
CA VAL A 225 -4.65 -4.62 -3.92
C VAL A 225 -5.11 -5.08 -2.54
N VAL A 226 -6.18 -4.48 -1.99
CA VAL A 226 -6.75 -4.88 -0.70
C VAL A 226 -7.30 -6.30 -0.75
N VAL A 227 -8.02 -6.67 -1.81
CA VAL A 227 -8.56 -8.03 -1.99
C VAL A 227 -7.42 -9.04 -2.03
N VAL A 228 -6.36 -8.79 -2.80
CA VAL A 228 -5.19 -9.68 -2.86
C VAL A 228 -4.53 -9.84 -1.49
N VAL A 229 -4.35 -8.77 -0.72
CA VAL A 229 -3.80 -8.86 0.64
C VAL A 229 -4.70 -9.69 1.56
N ILE A 230 -6.01 -9.45 1.52
CA ILE A 230 -6.98 -10.19 2.33
C ILE A 230 -6.97 -11.67 1.95
N GLU A 231 -6.94 -12.00 0.66
CA GLU A 231 -6.86 -13.38 0.17
C GLU A 231 -5.60 -14.09 0.66
N VAL A 232 -4.43 -13.46 0.52
CA VAL A 232 -3.15 -14.02 1.00
C VAL A 232 -3.17 -14.23 2.52
N ASN A 233 -3.69 -13.27 3.28
CA ASN A 233 -3.77 -13.38 4.74
C ASN A 233 -4.78 -14.46 5.19
N MET A 234 -5.93 -14.57 4.52
CA MET A 234 -6.90 -15.63 4.79
C MET A 234 -6.31 -17.01 4.47
N MET A 235 -5.61 -17.16 3.35
CA MET A 235 -4.93 -18.42 2.99
C MET A 235 -3.91 -18.84 4.05
N MET A 236 -3.10 -17.89 4.54
CA MET A 236 -2.14 -18.14 5.63
C MET A 236 -2.85 -18.56 6.93
N THR A 237 -3.89 -17.83 7.32
CA THR A 237 -4.66 -18.11 8.54
C THR A 237 -5.33 -19.48 8.46
N ILE A 238 -5.88 -19.85 7.30
CA ILE A 238 -6.48 -21.16 7.07
C ILE A 238 -5.42 -22.26 7.17
N MET A 239 -4.22 -22.07 6.59
CA MET A 239 -3.14 -23.04 6.75
C MET A 239 -2.72 -23.22 8.22
N ILE A 240 -2.62 -22.14 9.00
CA ILE A 240 -2.31 -22.21 10.43
C ILE A 240 -3.42 -22.95 11.20
N MET A 241 -4.69 -22.63 10.94
CA MET A 241 -5.81 -23.33 11.57
C MET A 241 -5.84 -24.82 11.22
N ILE A 242 -5.57 -25.19 9.97
CA ILE A 242 -5.50 -26.59 9.55
C ILE A 242 -4.34 -27.30 10.26
N MET A 243 -3.15 -26.68 10.35
CA MET A 243 -2.03 -27.23 11.11
C MET A 243 -2.38 -27.44 12.60
N MET A 244 -3.04 -26.47 13.23
CA MET A 244 -3.49 -26.61 14.62
C MET A 244 -4.52 -27.72 14.79
N MET A 245 -5.50 -27.83 13.89
CA MET A 245 -6.48 -28.93 13.92
C MET A 245 -5.81 -30.29 13.74
N MET A 246 -4.85 -30.42 12.83
CA MET A 246 -4.10 -31.68 12.66
C MET A 246 -3.32 -32.05 13.92
N MET A 247 -2.65 -31.09 14.57
CA MET A 247 -1.96 -31.32 15.83
C MET A 247 -2.93 -31.76 16.95
N MET A 248 -4.09 -31.11 17.07
CA MET A 248 -5.11 -31.49 18.06
C MET A 248 -5.67 -32.89 17.80
N MET A 249 -5.94 -33.25 16.54
CA MET A 249 -6.40 -34.60 16.19
C MET A 249 -5.36 -35.67 16.54
N MET A 250 -4.08 -35.42 16.27
CA MET A 250 -3.01 -36.33 16.67
C MET A 250 -2.91 -36.49 18.19
N MET A 251 -3.01 -35.38 18.95
CA MET A 251 -3.01 -35.44 20.41
C MET A 251 -4.22 -36.21 20.97
N MET A 252 -5.42 -36.01 20.41
CA MET A 252 -6.61 -36.76 20.83
C MET A 252 -6.48 -38.26 20.55
N MET A 253 -5.95 -38.64 19.38
CA MET A 253 -5.68 -40.05 19.08
C MET A 253 -4.67 -40.68 20.06
N MET A 254 -3.60 -39.96 20.40
CA MET A 254 -2.65 -40.43 21.41
C MET A 254 -3.29 -40.60 22.80
N MET A 255 -4.13 -39.65 23.22
CA MET A 255 -4.85 -39.78 24.49
C MET A 255 -5.83 -40.96 24.50
N MET A 256 -6.55 -41.19 23.40
CA MET A 256 -7.44 -42.36 23.29
C MET A 256 -6.67 -43.68 23.32
N MET A 257 -5.52 -43.76 22.65
CA MET A 257 -4.68 -44.96 22.71
C MET A 257 -4.14 -45.21 24.12
N MET A 258 -3.73 -44.16 24.85
CA MET A 258 -3.30 -44.30 26.25
C MET A 258 -4.43 -44.76 27.17
N MET A 259 -5.66 -44.25 26.99
CA MET A 259 -6.82 -44.72 27.75
C MET A 259 -7.16 -46.19 27.44
N MET A 260 -7.10 -46.60 26.18
CA MET A 260 -7.32 -48.01 25.81
C MET A 260 -6.25 -48.94 26.40
N MET A 261 -4.97 -48.54 26.41
CA MET A 261 -3.91 -49.32 27.05
C MET A 261 -4.11 -49.41 28.57
N MET A 262 -4.50 -48.32 29.24
CA MET A 262 -4.81 -48.36 30.67
C MET A 262 -6.01 -49.28 30.99
N MET A 263 -7.06 -49.26 30.16
CA MET A 263 -8.20 -50.18 30.32
C MET A 263 -7.81 -51.65 30.10
N MET A 264 -6.97 -51.94 29.09
CA MET A 264 -6.45 -53.30 28.89
C MET A 264 -5.58 -53.78 30.05
N MET A 265 -4.73 -52.92 30.61
CA MET A 265 -3.95 -53.28 31.81
C MET A 265 -4.83 -53.53 33.03
N MET A 266 -5.88 -52.73 33.24
CA MET A 266 -6.85 -52.99 34.31
C MET A 266 -7.62 -54.30 34.10
N MET A 267 -8.02 -54.63 32.87
CA MET A 267 -8.67 -55.91 32.57
C MET A 267 -7.74 -57.11 32.81
N MET A 268 -6.47 -57.02 32.42
CA MET A 268 -5.49 -58.07 32.72
C MET A 268 -5.25 -58.24 34.22
N MET A 269 -5.15 -57.15 34.98
CA MET A 269 -5.03 -57.24 36.45
C MET A 269 -6.28 -57.86 37.09
N MET A 270 -7.48 -57.51 36.63
CA MET A 270 -8.71 -58.14 37.14
C MET A 270 -8.80 -59.64 36.81
N MET A 271 -8.34 -60.06 35.62
CA MET A 271 -8.27 -61.49 35.28
C MET A 271 -7.23 -62.25 36.10
N MET A 272 -6.08 -61.63 36.42
CA MET A 272 -5.11 -62.26 37.34
C MET A 272 -5.67 -62.36 38.76
N MET A 273 -6.35 -61.34 39.27
CA MET A 273 -6.97 -61.37 40.60
C MET A 273 -8.09 -62.43 40.71
N SER A 274 -8.92 -62.60 39.68
CA SER A 274 -9.96 -63.64 39.69
C SER A 274 -9.39 -65.06 39.63
N SER A 275 -8.28 -65.27 38.92
CA SER A 275 -7.59 -66.56 38.90
C SER A 275 -6.95 -66.90 40.25
N LEU A 276 -6.46 -65.91 41.00
CA LEU A 276 -5.89 -66.14 42.34
C LEU A 276 -6.98 -66.47 43.39
N LEU A 277 -8.19 -65.92 43.24
CA LEU A 277 -9.32 -66.21 44.12
C LEU A 277 -10.00 -67.56 43.86
N SER A 278 -9.81 -68.19 42.68
CA SER A 278 -10.37 -69.52 42.39
C SER A 278 -9.55 -70.69 42.94
N PHE A 279 -8.36 -70.43 43.51
CA PHE A 279 -7.49 -71.45 44.13
C PHE A 279 -7.59 -71.50 45.66
N SER A 280 -8.44 -70.67 46.26
CA SER A 280 -8.82 -70.71 47.69
C SER A 280 -10.24 -71.20 47.86
#